data_AF-A0A494X0F8-F1
#
_entry.id   AF-A0A494X0F8-F1
#
_cell.length_a   1.000
_cell.length_b   1.000
_cell.length_c   1.000
_cell.angle_alpha   90.00
_cell.angle_beta   90.00
_cell.angle_gamma   90.00
#
_symmetry.space_group_name_H-M   'P 1'
#
loop_
_entity.id
_entity.type
_entity.pdbx_description
1 polymer ?
#
loop_
_entity_poly.entity_id
_entity_poly.type
_entity_poly.pdbx_seq_one_letter_code
_entity_poly.pdbx_strand_id
1 'polypeptide(L)'
;MQRIILPYIAGFLAVIFFQQPTIELLHLAGVTANTAYPLVAIAPLGVPAFVMSALVDGVVAIVMAWLLRVSPARPAPWIGSFVFGGIALTALSIFVLGPLRGEWPSGNILPRVAFEFVTDAMWGWGALVFMRAFMGTDAD
;
A
#
# COMPACT_ATOMS: atom_id res chain seq x y z
N MET A 1 20.54 0.06 -9.47
CA MET A 1 20.02 0.75 -8.26
C MET A 1 18.62 1.31 -8.48
N GLN A 2 18.35 2.06 -9.56
CA GLN A 2 17.02 2.62 -9.87
C GLN A 2 15.85 1.60 -9.88
N ARG A 3 16.08 0.36 -10.35
CA ARG A 3 15.03 -0.68 -10.41
C ARG A 3 14.51 -1.17 -9.03
N ILE A 4 15.19 -0.85 -7.94
CA ILE A 4 14.82 -1.25 -6.58
C ILE A 4 14.49 -0.01 -5.75
N ILE A 5 15.34 1.01 -5.80
CA ILE A 5 15.16 2.22 -5.00
C ILE A 5 13.90 2.99 -5.42
N LEU A 6 13.65 3.13 -6.72
CA LEU A 6 12.48 3.90 -7.19
C LEU A 6 11.16 3.23 -6.79
N PRO A 7 10.93 1.92 -7.04
CA PRO A 7 9.72 1.27 -6.56
C PRO A 7 9.58 1.30 -5.04
N TYR A 8 10.68 1.16 -4.30
CA TYR A 8 10.66 1.21 -2.84
C TYR A 8 10.16 2.55 -2.32
N ILE A 9 10.77 3.65 -2.77
CA ILE A 9 10.37 5.01 -2.39
C ILE A 9 8.94 5.29 -2.85
N ALA A 10 8.56 4.85 -4.05
CA ALA A 10 7.21 5.03 -4.56
C ALA A 10 6.16 4.31 -3.69
N GLY A 11 6.42 3.07 -3.28
CA GLY A 11 5.54 2.32 -2.38
C GLY A 11 5.45 2.96 -0.99
N PHE A 12 6.57 3.41 -0.45
CA PHE A 12 6.63 4.13 0.84
C PHE A 12 5.80 5.42 0.79
N LEU A 13 5.99 6.24 -0.24
CA LEU A 13 5.25 7.50 -0.42
C LEU A 13 3.77 7.24 -0.70
N ALA A 14 3.43 6.15 -1.38
CA ALA A 14 2.03 5.79 -1.62
C ALA A 14 1.26 5.52 -0.33
N VAL A 15 1.91 4.96 0.70
CA VAL A 15 1.26 4.84 2.02
C VAL A 15 0.90 6.22 2.56
N ILE A 16 1.87 7.16 2.56
CA ILE A 16 1.70 8.49 3.14
C ILE A 16 0.68 9.33 2.33
N PHE A 17 0.73 9.32 1.01
CA PHE A 17 -0.04 10.25 0.19
C PHE A 17 -1.33 9.68 -0.41
N PHE A 18 -1.51 8.36 -0.40
CA PHE A 18 -2.70 7.73 -0.98
C PHE A 18 -3.44 6.87 0.06
N GLN A 19 -2.75 5.92 0.69
CA GLN A 19 -3.40 4.98 1.61
C GLN A 19 -3.90 5.68 2.89
N GLN A 20 -3.04 6.41 3.59
CA GLN A 20 -3.42 7.11 4.83
C GLN A 20 -4.51 8.16 4.58
N PRO A 21 -4.45 9.02 3.54
CA PRO A 21 -5.55 9.92 3.21
C PRO A 21 -6.83 9.19 2.83
N THR A 22 -6.76 8.02 2.17
CA THR A 22 -7.95 7.20 1.90
C THR A 22 -8.59 6.71 3.20
N ILE A 23 -7.79 6.25 4.17
CA ILE A 23 -8.27 5.87 5.50
C ILE A 23 -8.98 7.06 6.16
N GLU A 24 -8.38 8.25 6.13
CA GLU A 24 -8.99 9.46 6.72
C GLU A 24 -10.31 9.85 6.04
N LEU A 25 -10.38 9.79 4.71
CA LEU A 25 -11.60 10.09 3.98
C LEU A 25 -12.72 9.10 4.34
N LEU A 26 -12.39 7.82 4.49
CA LEU A 26 -13.36 6.81 4.93
C LEU A 26 -13.80 7.04 6.39
N HIS A 27 -12.88 7.50 7.25
CA HIS A 27 -13.20 7.87 8.64
C HIS A 27 -14.17 9.05 8.70
N LEU A 28 -13.85 10.13 7.97
CA LEU A 28 -14.69 11.33 7.89
C LEU A 28 -16.07 11.04 7.26
N ALA A 29 -16.15 10.05 6.37
CA ALA A 29 -17.41 9.57 5.80
C ALA A 29 -18.21 8.66 6.75
N GLY A 30 -17.69 8.32 7.93
CA GLY A 30 -18.35 7.44 8.91
C GLY A 30 -18.35 5.96 8.51
N VAL A 31 -17.51 5.55 7.54
CA VAL A 31 -17.43 4.17 7.04
C VAL A 31 -16.56 3.30 7.97
N THR A 32 -15.59 3.90 8.66
CA THR A 32 -14.67 3.19 9.56
C THR A 32 -14.36 4.00 10.82
N ALA A 33 -14.03 3.30 11.91
CA ALA A 33 -13.48 3.90 13.12
C ALA A 33 -11.96 4.12 13.06
N ASN A 34 -11.29 3.55 12.04
CA ASN A 34 -9.84 3.69 11.86
C ASN A 34 -9.48 5.11 11.43
N THR A 35 -8.48 5.70 12.06
CA THR A 35 -7.94 7.04 11.73
C THR A 35 -6.64 6.93 10.94
N ALA A 36 -6.33 7.96 10.15
CA ALA A 36 -5.04 8.02 9.46
C ALA A 36 -3.89 8.29 10.43
N TYR A 37 -2.70 7.84 10.01
CA TYR A 37 -1.43 7.99 10.71
C TYR A 37 -1.45 7.50 12.17
N PRO A 38 -1.84 6.23 12.42
CA PRO A 38 -1.84 5.67 13.76
C PRO A 38 -0.44 5.76 14.41
N LEU A 39 -0.34 6.55 15.47
CA LEU A 39 0.88 6.74 16.27
C LEU A 39 1.10 5.61 17.29
N VAL A 40 0.20 4.63 17.34
CA VAL A 40 0.37 3.44 18.18
C VAL A 40 1.64 2.71 17.76
N ALA A 41 2.51 2.46 18.75
CA ALA A 41 3.77 1.77 18.53
C ALA A 41 3.52 0.27 18.35
N ILE A 42 4.10 -0.32 17.30
CA ILE A 42 4.06 -1.76 17.08
C ILE A 42 5.31 -2.41 17.69
N ALA A 43 5.12 -3.42 18.53
CA ALA A 43 6.20 -4.22 19.08
C ALA A 43 6.84 -5.13 18.00
N PRO A 44 8.16 -5.42 18.05
CA PRO A 44 9.12 -5.03 19.10
C PRO A 44 9.84 -3.70 18.83
N LEU A 45 9.71 -3.13 17.63
CA LEU A 45 10.53 -1.99 17.20
C LEU A 45 10.11 -0.66 17.83
N GLY A 46 8.91 -0.55 18.38
CA GLY A 46 8.41 0.68 19.03
C GLY A 46 8.12 1.82 18.04
N VAL A 47 8.06 1.49 16.74
CA VAL A 47 7.83 2.45 15.65
C VAL A 47 6.31 2.61 15.42
N PRO A 48 5.82 3.81 15.07
CA PRO A 48 4.42 4.01 14.71
C PRO A 48 3.94 3.05 13.63
N ALA A 49 2.71 2.56 13.78
CA ALA A 49 2.12 1.57 12.89
C ALA A 49 2.18 1.95 11.41
N PHE A 50 1.84 3.21 11.09
CA PHE A 50 1.85 3.68 9.70
C PHE A 50 3.26 3.70 9.08
N VAL A 51 4.30 3.96 9.88
CA VAL A 51 5.69 3.96 9.40
C VAL A 51 6.13 2.53 9.11
N MET A 52 5.79 1.58 9.97
CA MET A 52 6.09 0.17 9.73
C MET A 52 5.39 -0.33 8.45
N SER A 53 4.12 0.03 8.26
CA SER A 53 3.40 -0.28 7.01
C SER A 53 4.09 0.33 5.80
N ALA A 54 4.48 1.61 5.85
CA ALA A 54 5.19 2.26 4.74
C ALA A 54 6.51 1.56 4.37
N LEU A 55 7.25 1.07 5.37
CA LEU A 55 8.49 0.32 5.14
C LEU A 55 8.23 -1.04 4.47
N VAL A 56 7.22 -1.78 4.93
CA VAL A 56 6.84 -3.09 4.36
C VAL A 56 6.29 -2.91 2.95
N ASP A 57 5.41 -1.95 2.75
CA ASP A 57 4.77 -1.69 1.46
C ASP A 57 5.76 -1.18 0.43
N GLY A 58 6.80 -0.44 0.83
CA GLY A 58 7.95 -0.15 -0.03
C GLY A 58 8.58 -1.42 -0.61
N VAL A 59 8.73 -2.48 0.18
CA VAL A 59 9.25 -3.77 -0.32
C VAL A 59 8.25 -4.42 -1.27
N VAL A 60 6.95 -4.37 -0.94
CA VAL A 60 5.89 -4.92 -1.80
C VAL A 60 5.82 -4.18 -3.15
N ALA A 61 6.08 -2.87 -3.19
CA ALA A 61 6.11 -2.11 -4.43
C ALA A 61 7.24 -2.55 -5.38
N ILE A 62 8.38 -3.03 -4.85
CA ILE A 62 9.43 -3.65 -5.68
C ILE A 62 8.88 -4.90 -6.37
N VAL A 63 8.19 -5.76 -5.61
CA VAL A 63 7.56 -6.97 -6.14
C VAL A 63 6.50 -6.64 -7.18
N MET A 64 5.65 -5.64 -6.92
CA MET A 64 4.64 -5.16 -7.86
C MET A 64 5.27 -4.66 -9.16
N ALA A 65 6.29 -3.80 -9.06
CA ALA A 65 6.96 -3.23 -10.22
C ALA A 65 7.61 -4.31 -11.10
N TRP A 66 8.20 -5.33 -10.46
CA TRP A 66 8.77 -6.48 -11.16
C TRP A 66 7.70 -7.34 -11.84
N LEU A 67 6.64 -7.71 -11.11
CA LEU A 67 5.56 -8.57 -11.62
C LEU A 67 4.81 -7.92 -12.79
N LEU A 68 4.47 -6.64 -12.66
CA LEU A 68 3.78 -5.87 -13.69
C LEU A 68 4.72 -5.32 -14.76
N ARG A 69 6.03 -5.60 -14.65
CA ARG A 69 7.09 -5.19 -15.58
C ARG A 69 7.04 -3.67 -15.87
N VAL A 70 6.85 -2.88 -14.81
CA VAL A 70 6.76 -1.42 -14.88
C VAL A 70 8.06 -0.86 -15.46
N SER A 71 7.94 -0.07 -16.51
CA SER A 71 9.07 0.47 -17.27
C SER A 71 8.68 1.77 -17.95
N PRO A 72 9.60 2.75 -18.12
CA PRO A 72 9.34 3.96 -18.87
C PRO A 72 8.97 3.70 -20.34
N ALA A 73 9.50 2.62 -20.92
CA ALA A 73 9.30 2.25 -22.32
C ALA A 73 7.98 1.52 -22.60
N ARG A 74 7.16 1.27 -21.56
CA ARG A 74 5.90 0.51 -21.66
C ARG A 74 4.72 1.33 -21.17
N PRO A 75 3.51 1.08 -21.70
CA PRO A 75 2.31 1.67 -21.13
C PRO A 75 2.18 1.29 -19.65
N ALA A 76 1.82 2.27 -18.82
CA ALA A 76 1.71 2.09 -17.39
C ALA A 76 0.54 1.13 -17.06
N PRO A 77 0.76 0.07 -16.25
CA PRO A 77 -0.26 -0.92 -15.95
C PRO A 77 -1.22 -0.42 -14.86
N TRP A 78 -1.99 0.64 -15.12
CA TRP A 78 -2.87 1.28 -14.15
C TRP A 78 -3.83 0.31 -13.48
N ILE A 79 -4.61 -0.43 -14.27
CA ILE A 79 -5.54 -1.44 -13.77
C ILE A 79 -4.78 -2.54 -13.02
N GLY A 80 -3.64 -2.98 -13.54
CA GLY A 80 -2.81 -4.00 -12.91
C GLY A 80 -2.31 -3.58 -11.53
N SER A 81 -1.87 -2.33 -11.37
CA SER A 81 -1.39 -1.79 -10.10
C SER A 81 -2.50 -1.63 -9.07
N PHE A 82 -3.67 -1.13 -9.48
CA PHE A 82 -4.84 -1.02 -8.64
C PHE A 82 -5.33 -2.38 -8.16
N VAL A 83 -5.43 -3.36 -9.07
CA VAL A 83 -5.86 -4.73 -8.75
C VAL A 83 -4.81 -5.46 -7.90
N PHE A 84 -3.52 -5.26 -8.18
CA PHE A 84 -2.46 -5.84 -7.36
C PHE A 84 -2.54 -5.34 -5.92
N GLY A 85 -2.66 -4.02 -5.73
CA GLY A 85 -2.90 -3.44 -4.41
C GLY A 85 -4.16 -4.02 -3.77
N GLY A 86 -5.32 -3.83 -4.40
CA GLY A 86 -6.60 -4.22 -3.83
C GLY A 86 -6.74 -5.72 -3.53
N ILE A 87 -6.08 -6.60 -4.28
CA ILE A 87 -6.20 -8.05 -4.06
C ILE A 87 -4.98 -8.62 -3.32
N ALA A 88 -3.78 -8.44 -3.87
CA ALA A 88 -2.59 -9.10 -3.33
C ALA A 88 -2.17 -8.50 -1.99
N LEU A 89 -2.24 -7.17 -1.84
CA LEU A 89 -1.89 -6.52 -0.58
C LEU A 89 -2.98 -6.74 0.48
N THR A 90 -4.26 -6.72 0.11
CA THR A 90 -5.36 -7.09 1.03
C THR A 90 -5.19 -8.52 1.55
N ALA A 91 -4.85 -9.46 0.66
CA ALA A 91 -4.59 -10.84 1.07
C ALA A 91 -3.37 -10.92 2.02
N LEU A 92 -2.31 -10.18 1.73
CA LEU A 92 -1.14 -10.08 2.61
C LEU A 92 -1.52 -9.49 3.99
N SER A 93 -2.30 -8.41 4.01
CA SER A 93 -2.75 -7.73 5.22
C SER A 93 -3.59 -8.66 6.09
N ILE A 94 -4.56 -9.36 5.52
CA ILE A 94 -5.51 -10.19 6.27
C ILE A 94 -4.92 -11.55 6.67
N PHE A 95 -4.18 -12.22 5.78
CA PHE A 95 -3.75 -13.61 5.99
C PHE A 95 -2.31 -13.76 6.47
N VAL A 96 -1.49 -12.70 6.40
CA VAL A 96 -0.11 -12.74 6.88
C VAL A 96 0.06 -11.74 8.01
N LEU A 97 -0.19 -10.45 7.76
CA LEU A 97 0.06 -9.41 8.75
C LEU A 97 -0.94 -9.45 9.92
N GLY A 98 -2.21 -9.74 9.65
CA GLY A 98 -3.25 -9.92 10.67
C GLY A 98 -2.87 -11.00 11.70
N PRO A 99 -2.60 -12.25 11.29
CA PRO A 99 -2.17 -13.31 12.18
C PRO A 99 -0.89 -12.97 12.95
N LEU A 100 0.07 -12.28 12.33
CA LEU A 100 1.28 -11.80 13.01
C LEU A 100 0.98 -10.75 14.09
N ARG A 101 -0.11 -10.00 13.96
CA ARG A 101 -0.63 -9.06 14.97
C ARG A 101 -1.55 -9.74 16.01
N GLY A 102 -1.80 -11.04 15.89
CA GLY A 102 -2.75 -11.77 16.73
C GLY A 102 -4.22 -11.59 16.30
N GLU A 103 -4.47 -10.97 15.15
CA GLU A 103 -5.80 -10.76 14.59
C GLU A 103 -6.15 -11.88 13.62
N TRP A 104 -7.06 -12.76 14.03
CA TRP A 104 -7.54 -13.84 13.16
C TRP A 104 -8.81 -13.45 12.40
N PRO A 105 -8.93 -13.84 11.11
CA PRO A 105 -10.18 -13.68 10.38
C PRO A 105 -11.28 -14.47 11.09
N SER A 106 -12.23 -13.77 11.70
CA SER A 106 -13.35 -14.39 12.42
C SER A 106 -14.63 -13.57 12.23
N GLY A 107 -15.78 -14.24 12.30
CA GLY A 107 -17.09 -13.61 12.09
C GLY A 107 -17.28 -13.09 10.65
N ASN A 108 -17.99 -11.96 10.52
CA ASN A 108 -18.21 -11.33 9.22
C ASN A 108 -16.98 -10.53 8.78
N ILE A 109 -16.15 -11.12 7.93
CA ILE A 109 -14.93 -10.48 7.42
C ILE A 109 -15.15 -9.49 6.27
N LEU A 110 -16.35 -9.46 5.66
CA LEU A 110 -16.59 -8.66 4.46
C LEU A 110 -16.31 -7.15 4.65
N PRO A 111 -16.72 -6.50 5.76
CA PRO A 111 -16.40 -5.08 5.98
C PRO A 111 -14.89 -4.83 6.06
N ARG A 112 -14.14 -5.74 6.70
CA ARG A 112 -12.68 -5.66 6.78
C ARG A 112 -12.05 -5.83 5.40
N VAL A 113 -12.47 -6.85 4.65
CA VAL A 113 -11.98 -7.09 3.28
C VAL A 113 -12.28 -5.89 2.39
N ALA A 114 -13.47 -5.30 2.46
CA ALA A 114 -13.84 -4.13 1.67
C ALA A 114 -13.00 -2.90 2.03
N PHE A 115 -12.78 -2.66 3.32
CA PHE A 115 -11.93 -1.57 3.80
C PHE A 115 -10.48 -1.73 3.29
N GLU A 116 -9.86 -2.87 3.56
CA GLU A 116 -8.47 -3.17 3.15
C GLU A 116 -8.34 -3.12 1.61
N PHE A 117 -9.32 -3.66 0.87
CA PHE A 117 -9.34 -3.59 -0.58
C PHE A 117 -9.27 -2.15 -1.10
N VAL A 118 -10.08 -1.25 -0.54
CA VAL A 118 -10.13 0.14 -0.99
C VAL A 118 -8.81 0.85 -0.68
N THR A 119 -8.30 0.70 0.55
CA THR A 119 -7.05 1.35 0.96
C THR A 119 -5.86 0.83 0.17
N ASP A 120 -5.79 -0.47 -0.06
CA ASP A 120 -4.67 -1.12 -0.73
C ASP A 120 -4.72 -0.93 -2.25
N ALA A 121 -5.91 -0.85 -2.85
CA ALA A 121 -6.06 -0.46 -4.24
C ALA A 121 -5.59 0.97 -4.49
N MET A 122 -5.90 1.89 -3.56
CA MET A 122 -5.40 3.27 -3.60
C MET A 122 -3.90 3.35 -3.44
N TRP A 123 -3.33 2.54 -2.54
CA TRP A 123 -1.89 2.38 -2.45
C TRP A 123 -1.26 1.92 -3.78
N GLY A 124 -1.80 0.86 -4.39
CA GLY A 124 -1.26 0.30 -5.64
C GLY A 124 -1.28 1.30 -6.79
N TRP A 125 -2.37 2.06 -6.92
CA TRP A 125 -2.46 3.17 -7.87
C TRP A 125 -1.43 4.27 -7.57
N GLY A 126 -1.36 4.74 -6.32
CA GLY A 126 -0.44 5.80 -5.89
C GLY A 126 1.03 5.43 -6.10
N ALA A 127 1.39 4.18 -5.82
CA ALA A 127 2.73 3.67 -6.05
C ALA A 127 3.10 3.75 -7.54
N LEU A 128 2.18 3.42 -8.45
CA LEU A 128 2.43 3.56 -9.88
C LEU A 128 2.55 5.03 -10.31
N VAL A 129 1.75 5.95 -9.75
CA VAL A 129 1.87 7.40 -10.01
C VAL A 129 3.29 7.87 -9.68
N PHE A 130 3.79 7.56 -8.49
CA PHE A 130 5.15 7.95 -8.08
C PHE A 130 6.23 7.27 -8.93
N MET A 131 6.10 5.97 -9.22
CA MET A 131 7.04 5.28 -10.12
C MET A 131 7.14 5.97 -11.48
N ARG A 132 5.99 6.37 -12.06
CA ARG A 132 5.96 7.06 -13.35
C ARG A 132 6.56 8.46 -13.27
N ALA A 133 6.29 9.20 -12.20
CA ALA A 133 6.87 10.52 -11.98
C ALA A 133 8.41 10.46 -11.87
N PHE A 134 8.94 9.54 -11.07
CA PHE A 134 10.40 9.41 -10.89
C PHE A 134 11.12 8.83 -12.10
N MET A 135 10.44 7.98 -12.88
CA MET A 135 11.00 7.44 -14.12
C MET A 135 10.99 8.47 -15.27
N GLY A 136 10.16 9.51 -15.19
CA GLY A 136 10.12 10.57 -16.21
C GLY A 136 11.30 11.53 -16.10
N THR A 137 11.79 11.80 -14.89
CA THR A 137 12.91 12.72 -14.64
C THR A 137 14.28 12.20 -15.07
N ASP A 138 14.42 10.90 -15.29
CA ASP A 138 15.69 10.27 -15.71
C ASP A 138 15.84 10.21 -17.24
N ALA A 139 14.83 10.67 -18.01
CA ALA A 139 14.79 10.59 -19.47
C ALA A 139 15.16 11.89 -20.20
N ASP A 140 15.43 12.96 -19.45
CA ASP A 140 15.90 14.27 -19.92
C ASP A 140 17.40 14.46 -19.60
#